data_AF-A0A7Y7D547-F1
#
_entry.id   AF-A0A7Y7D547-F1
#
_cell.length_a   1.000
_cell.length_b   1.000
_cell.length_c   1.000
_cell.angle_alpha   90.00
_cell.angle_beta   90.00
_cell.angle_gamma   90.00
#
_symmetry.space_group_name_H-M   'P 1'
#
loop_
_entity.id
_entity.type
_entity.pdbx_description
1 polymer ?
#
loop_
_entity_poly.entity_id
_entity_poly.type
_entity_poly.pdbx_seq_one_letter_code
_entity_poly.pdbx_strand_id
1 'polypeptide(L)' 'MDQAAWHTSGKLKVADNITIVPLPPKSPELNLIENIWHLCEIIDYQTECSNHTSILSIITALHGTCCTTSHRK' A
#
# COMPACT_ATOMS: atom_id res chain seq x y z
N MET A 1 16.24 -4.27 10.56
CA MET A 1 16.34 -5.47 9.69
C MET A 1 15.69 -6.64 10.38
N ASP A 2 14.86 -7.39 9.67
CA ASP A 2 14.25 -8.62 10.16
C ASP A 2 15.32 -9.73 10.29
N GLN A 3 15.09 -10.65 11.24
CA GLN A 3 16.09 -11.66 11.63
C GLN A 3 16.01 -12.93 10.77
N ALA A 4 15.74 -12.79 9.47
CA ALA A 4 15.74 -13.93 8.56
C ALA A 4 17.15 -14.58 8.49
N ALA A 5 17.21 -15.90 8.34
CA ALA A 5 18.45 -16.67 8.47
C ALA A 5 19.60 -16.21 7.54
N TRP A 6 19.27 -15.62 6.40
CA TRP A 6 20.23 -15.09 5.44
C TRP A 6 20.82 -13.74 5.88
N HIS A 7 20.04 -12.90 6.56
CA HIS A 7 20.49 -11.64 7.19
C HIS A 7 21.43 -11.86 8.37
N THR A 8 21.20 -12.93 9.13
CA THR A 8 21.99 -13.27 10.32
C THR A 8 23.16 -14.20 10.00
N SER A 9 23.27 -14.67 8.75
CA SER A 9 24.39 -15.51 8.35
C SER A 9 25.68 -14.69 8.41
N GLY A 10 26.73 -15.23 9.05
CA GLY A 10 28.05 -14.58 9.12
C GLY A 10 28.76 -14.42 7.76
N LYS A 11 28.08 -14.75 6.66
CA LYS A 11 28.51 -14.56 5.28
C LYS A 11 28.17 -13.16 4.75
N LEU A 12 27.29 -12.42 5.43
CA LEU A 12 26.97 -11.04 5.07
C LEU A 12 28.12 -10.11 5.45
N LYS A 13 28.80 -9.54 4.46
CA LYS A 13 29.84 -8.52 4.67
C LYS A 13 29.18 -7.16 4.82
N VAL A 14 29.25 -6.59 6.01
CA VAL A 14 28.75 -5.25 6.32
C VAL A 14 29.94 -4.29 6.28
N ALA A 15 29.79 -3.14 5.61
CA ALA A 15 30.83 -2.13 5.58
C ALA A 15 30.92 -1.41 6.94
N ASP A 16 32.11 -0.95 7.31
CA ASP A 16 32.40 -0.36 8.63
C ASP A 16 31.60 0.92 8.93
N ASN A 17 31.03 1.55 7.91
CA ASN A 17 30.23 2.77 8.01
C ASN A 17 28.71 2.51 8.17
N ILE A 18 28.27 1.25 8.27
CA ILE A 18 26.85 0.90 8.37
C ILE A 18 26.61 0.13 9.67
N THR A 19 25.66 0.62 10.47
CA THR A 19 25.18 -0.09 11.66
C THR A 19 23.83 -0.72 11.37
N ILE A 20 23.71 -2.03 11.58
CA ILE A 20 22.45 -2.76 11.43
C ILE A 20 21.70 -2.74 12.76
N VAL A 21 20.46 -2.24 12.75
CA VAL A 21 19.54 -2.31 13.89
C VAL A 21 18.58 -3.48 13.66
N PRO A 22 18.66 -4.57 14.45
CA PRO A 22 17.74 -5.69 14.34
C PRO A 22 16.37 -5.32 14.89
N LEU A 23 15.31 -5.74 14.22
CA LEU A 23 13.94 -5.61 14.70
C LEU A 23 13.62 -6.71 15.73
N PRO A 24 12.66 -6.49 16.64
CA PRO A 24 12.11 -7.54 17.50
C PRO A 24 11.56 -8.72 16.67
N PRO A 25 11.65 -9.97 17.17
CA PRO A 25 11.13 -11.12 16.45
C PRO A 25 9.61 -11.02 16.23
N LYS A 26 9.16 -11.37 15.03
CA LYS A 26 7.72 -11.42 14.65
C LYS A 26 6.98 -10.08 14.76
N SER A 27 7.66 -8.96 14.54
CA SER A 27 7.08 -7.62 14.53
C SER A 27 7.06 -6.99 13.12
N PRO A 28 6.20 -7.47 12.20
CA PRO A 28 6.07 -6.89 10.86
C PRO A 28 5.59 -5.43 10.91
N GLU A 29 4.81 -5.05 11.92
CA GLU A 29 4.29 -3.68 12.11
C GLU A 29 5.39 -2.63 12.33
N LEU A 30 6.58 -3.05 12.77
CA LEU A 30 7.72 -2.16 12.98
C LEU A 30 8.59 -2.00 11.72
N ASN A 31 8.35 -2.81 10.69
CA ASN A 31 9.07 -2.72 9.42
C ASN A 31 8.28 -1.86 8.44
N LEU A 32 8.71 -0.60 8.23
CA LEU A 32 8.06 0.34 7.32
C LEU A 32 7.85 -0.22 5.90
N ILE A 33 8.72 -1.13 5.44
CA ILE A 33 8.59 -1.77 4.13
C ILE A 33 7.32 -2.63 4.02
N GLU A 34 6.90 -3.29 5.10
CA GLU A 34 5.66 -4.07 5.11
C GLU A 34 4.44 -3.17 4.87
N ASN A 35 4.45 -1.95 5.41
CA ASN A 35 3.38 -0.98 5.17
C ASN A 35 3.36 -0.51 3.70
N ILE A 36 4.52 -0.37 3.07
CA ILE A 36 4.63 -0.01 1.65
C ILE A 36 4.11 -1.14 0.76
N TRP A 37 4.42 -2.40 1.08
CA TRP A 37 3.89 -3.53 0.32
C TRP A 37 2.37 -3.63 0.38
N HIS A 38 1.77 -3.42 1.56
CA HIS A 38 0.31 -3.33 1.65
C HIS A 38 -0.25 -2.16 0.84
N LEU A 39 0.43 -1.01 0.82
CA LEU A 39 0.03 0.10 -0.03
C LEU A 39 0.10 -0.27 -1.51
N CYS A 40 1.16 -0.95 -1.94
CA CYS A 40 1.32 -1.46 -3.31
C CYS A 40 0.16 -2.40 -3.69
N GLU A 41 -0.20 -3.33 -2.82
CA GLU A 41 -1.34 -4.22 -3.05
C GLU A 41 -2.67 -3.45 -3.22
N ILE A 42 -2.89 -2.44 -2.37
CA ILE A 42 -4.10 -1.61 -2.44
C ILE A 42 -4.13 -0.80 -3.75
N ILE A 43 -3.03 -0.16 -4.13
CA ILE A 43 -2.99 0.63 -5.37
C ILE A 43 -3.09 -0.25 -6.60
N ASP A 44 -2.46 -1.43 -6.61
CA ASP A 44 -2.53 -2.37 -7.73
C ASP A 44 -3.96 -2.87 -7.91
N TYR A 45 -4.64 -3.23 -6.81
CA TYR A 45 -6.07 -3.57 -6.82
C TYR A 45 -6.95 -2.43 -7.36
N GLN A 46 -6.70 -1.19 -6.95
CA GLN A 46 -7.45 -0.03 -7.43
C GLN A 46 -7.22 0.24 -8.92
N THR A 47 -5.98 0.06 -9.39
CA THR A 47 -5.63 0.26 -10.80
C THR A 47 -6.28 -0.82 -11.65
N GLU A 48 -6.34 -2.07 -11.17
CA GLU A 48 -7.02 -3.17 -11.85
C GLU A 48 -8.55 -2.98 -11.88
N CYS A 49 -9.15 -2.51 -10.78
CA CYS A 49 -10.56 -2.09 -10.74
C CYS A 49 -10.82 -0.90 -11.68
N SER A 50 -9.86 0.00 -11.86
CA SER A 50 -9.96 1.16 -12.76
C SER A 50 -9.86 0.77 -14.24
N ASN A 51 -9.20 -0.35 -14.57
CA ASN A 51 -9.06 -0.81 -15.95
C ASN A 51 -10.36 -1.43 -16.52
N HIS A 52 -11.29 -1.88 -15.66
CA HIS A 52 -12.66 -2.25 -16.05
C HIS A 52 -13.71 -1.24 -15.54
N THR A 53 -13.28 -0.14 -14.94
CA THR A 53 -14.15 1.00 -14.66
C THR A 53 -13.89 2.03 -15.74
N SER A 54 -14.53 1.84 -16.89
CA SER A 54 -14.49 2.79 -18.00
C SER A 54 -14.63 4.21 -17.45
N ILE A 55 -13.69 5.10 -17.79
CA ILE A 55 -13.63 6.53 -17.39
C ILE A 55 -15.02 7.21 -17.48
N LEU A 56 -15.88 6.70 -18.37
CA LEU A 56 -17.28 7.08 -18.54
C LEU A 56 -18.17 6.93 -17.28
N SER A 57 -17.91 5.95 -16.41
CA SER A 57 -18.68 5.71 -15.18
C SER A 57 -18.42 6.76 -14.11
N ILE A 58 -17.17 7.24 -13.99
CA ILE A 58 -16.77 8.33 -13.08
C ILE A 58 -17.39 9.66 -13.55
N ILE A 59 -17.38 9.92 -14.86
CA ILE A 59 -18.02 11.12 -15.45
C ILE A 59 -19.55 11.07 -15.24
N THR A 60 -20.17 9.89 -15.35
CA THR A 60 -21.62 9.71 -15.13
C THR A 60 -22.01 9.89 -13.66
N ALA A 61 -21.17 9.42 -12.71
CA ALA A 61 -21.39 9.62 -11.28
C ALA A 61 -21.26 11.10 -10.85
N LEU A 62 -20.35 11.86 -11.47
CA LEU A 62 -20.21 13.31 -11.27
C LEU A 62 -21.36 14.12 -11.89
N HIS A 63 -22.02 13.60 -12.94
CA HIS A 63 -23.21 14.22 -13.53
C HIS A 63 -24.53 13.83 -12.86
N GLY A 64 -24.51 12.93 -11.85
CA GLY A 64 -25.70 12.37 -11.21
C GLY A 64 -26.14 13.01 -9.88
N THR A 65 -25.39 13.97 -9.32
CA THR A 65 -25.66 14.51 -7.97
C THR A 65 -26.36 15.87 -7.92
N CYS A 66 -26.89 16.40 -9.03
CA CYS A 66 -27.69 17.63 -8.98
C CYS A 66 -29.18 17.34 -9.23
N CYS A 67 -29.86 16.75 -8.26
CA CYS A 67 -31.31 16.92 -8.06
C CYS A 67 -31.74 16.30 -6.72
N THR A 68 -31.42 16.98 -5.62
CA THR A 68 -32.18 16.83 -4.37
C THR A 68 -33.42 17.72 -4.44
N THR A 69 -34.59 17.07 -4.27
CA THR A 69 -35.82 17.58 -3.65
C THR A 69 -36.26 19.02 -3.94
N SER A 70 -37.35 19.16 -4.70
CA SER A 70 -38.41 20.11 -4.33
C SER A 70 -39.78 19.61 -4.80
N HIS A 71 -40.50 19.00 -3.85
CA HIS A 71 -41.95 18.93 -3.85
C HIS A 71 -42.51 20.36 -3.75
N ARG A 72 -43.39 20.76 -4.69
CA ARG A 72 -44.68 21.39 -4.35
C ARG A 72 -45.56 21.66 -5.58
N LYS A 73 -46.76 21.06 -5.49
CA LYS A 73 -48.08 21.34 -6.12
C LYS A 73 -48.16 21.56 -7.62
#